data_AF-A0AAE0FPI4-F1
#
_entry.id   AF-A0AAE0FPI4-F1
#
_cell.length_a   1.000
_cell.length_b   1.000
_cell.length_c   1.000
_cell.angle_alpha   90.00
_cell.angle_beta   90.00
_cell.angle_gamma   90.00
#
_symmetry.space_group_name_H-M   'P 1'
#
loop_
_entity.id
_entity.type
_entity.pdbx_description
1 polymer ?
#
loop_
_entity_poly.entity_id
_entity_poly.type
_entity_poly.pdbx_seq_one_letter_code
_entity_poly.pdbx_strand_id
1 'polypeptide(L)'
;MDAGAKLIVINGPELISEYYGESEQRLRAVFEEASRAKPALVLLDEIDSLAPSRGGESTGGAPSGTGGGGGGGGGGDEIAQRIVATLLTILDGAGDSLDGVMVMATTNRPESVDGAMRRPGRFDREIEVGVPSPAARKDILETLLQSAHHALTTEEVASLASAAHGFVAADLCALCNEATMNALRRYVTMLDGAAAPPAHSVPCSGSAAQVGHESDTQCSAIADSCRDGGAAPADWKVELQDFTVARTRVRPSAMREVGVEIPNVAWADIGGLEDVKQRLREAVEWPTTHAEALHRVGAKPPRGVLLYGPPGCSKTMLARAVASESKLNFLSVKGPELFSKWVGESEKAELARCTLCLAASPVAGLQQRLG
;
A
#
# COMPACT_ATOMS: atom_id res chain seq x y z
N MET A 1 -14.40 -12.53 28.66
CA MET A 1 -15.86 -12.66 28.61
C MET A 1 -16.22 -12.87 27.16
N ASP A 2 -16.46 -14.11 26.74
CA ASP A 2 -16.89 -14.38 25.37
C ASP A 2 -18.31 -13.84 25.23
N ALA A 3 -18.49 -12.78 24.46
CA ALA A 3 -19.76 -12.09 24.30
C ALA A 3 -20.86 -12.94 23.61
N GLY A 4 -20.56 -14.21 23.27
CA GLY A 4 -21.50 -15.15 22.65
C GLY A 4 -22.08 -14.68 21.32
N ALA A 5 -21.53 -13.62 20.74
CA ALA A 5 -22.08 -12.99 19.55
C ALA A 5 -21.70 -13.76 18.30
N LYS A 6 -22.67 -13.98 17.41
CA LYS A 6 -22.41 -14.64 16.13
C LYS A 6 -21.70 -13.68 15.18
N LEU A 7 -20.51 -14.05 14.72
CA LEU A 7 -19.79 -13.33 13.66
C LEU A 7 -20.20 -13.89 12.31
N ILE A 8 -20.61 -13.01 11.39
CA ILE A 8 -20.87 -13.35 9.99
C ILE A 8 -19.99 -12.45 9.14
N VAL A 9 -19.10 -13.05 8.34
CA VAL A 9 -18.18 -12.33 7.46
C VAL A 9 -18.68 -12.43 6.03
N ILE A 10 -18.68 -11.30 5.34
CA ILE A 10 -19.06 -11.18 3.94
C ILE A 10 -17.90 -10.49 3.21
N ASN A 11 -17.31 -11.17 2.25
CA ASN A 11 -16.34 -10.58 1.34
C ASN A 11 -17.05 -9.90 0.17
N GLY A 12 -16.64 -8.68 -0.14
CA GLY A 12 -17.22 -7.93 -1.25
C GLY A 12 -17.18 -8.65 -2.60
N PRO A 13 -16.03 -9.18 -3.04
CA PRO A 13 -15.93 -9.91 -4.31
C PRO A 13 -16.78 -11.18 -4.37
N GLU A 14 -17.01 -11.85 -3.23
CA GLU A 14 -17.76 -13.11 -3.17
C GLU A 14 -19.28 -12.95 -3.36
N LEU A 15 -19.79 -11.73 -3.18
CA LEU A 15 -21.19 -11.42 -3.38
C LEU A 15 -21.54 -11.10 -4.82
N ILE A 16 -20.58 -10.75 -5.67
CA ILE A 16 -20.82 -10.37 -7.06
C ILE A 16 -21.04 -11.65 -7.88
N SER A 17 -22.28 -11.89 -8.31
CA SER A 17 -22.63 -13.02 -9.18
C SER A 17 -23.00 -12.54 -10.59
N GLU A 18 -22.78 -13.40 -11.59
CA GLU A 18 -23.20 -13.13 -12.97
C GLU A 18 -24.73 -13.24 -13.15
N TYR A 19 -25.41 -13.89 -12.22
CA TYR A 19 -26.86 -14.06 -12.25
C TYR A 19 -27.59 -12.89 -11.60
N TYR A 20 -28.57 -12.35 -12.32
CA TYR A 20 -29.39 -11.21 -11.91
C TYR A 20 -30.17 -11.54 -10.61
N GLY A 21 -30.05 -10.69 -9.59
CA GLY A 21 -30.87 -10.78 -8.36
C GLY A 21 -30.30 -11.68 -7.26
N GLU A 22 -29.32 -12.52 -7.56
CA GLU A 22 -28.75 -13.48 -6.61
C GLU A 22 -27.91 -12.78 -5.53
N SER A 23 -27.10 -11.79 -5.92
CA SER A 23 -26.31 -10.96 -4.99
C SER A 23 -27.18 -10.26 -3.94
N GLU A 24 -28.30 -9.64 -4.36
CA GLU A 24 -29.21 -8.93 -3.46
C GLU A 24 -29.96 -9.90 -2.53
N GLN A 25 -30.38 -11.06 -3.06
CA GLN A 25 -31.04 -12.08 -2.25
C GLN A 25 -30.10 -12.67 -1.21
N ARG A 26 -28.84 -12.95 -1.58
CA ARG A 26 -27.81 -13.44 -0.67
C ARG A 26 -27.52 -12.42 0.44
N LEU A 27 -27.40 -11.14 0.08
CA LEU A 27 -27.22 -10.07 1.07
C LEU A 27 -28.40 -10.04 2.07
N ARG A 28 -29.65 -10.09 1.59
CA ARG A 28 -30.84 -10.12 2.45
C ARG A 28 -30.87 -11.35 3.37
N ALA A 29 -30.53 -12.53 2.83
CA ALA A 29 -30.50 -13.77 3.61
C ALA A 29 -29.48 -13.71 4.76
N VAL A 30 -28.30 -13.13 4.51
CA VAL A 30 -27.28 -12.97 5.55
C VAL A 30 -27.74 -12.04 6.68
N PHE A 31 -28.36 -10.91 6.34
CA PHE A 31 -28.89 -9.98 7.36
C PHE A 31 -30.09 -10.57 8.12
N GLU A 32 -30.92 -11.37 7.46
CA GLU A 32 -32.00 -12.11 8.13
C GLU A 32 -31.45 -13.17 9.10
N GLU A 33 -30.41 -13.89 8.70
CA GLU A 33 -29.69 -14.83 9.55
C GLU A 33 -29.05 -14.13 10.76
N ALA A 34 -28.43 -12.96 10.55
CA ALA A 34 -27.87 -12.14 11.62
C ALA A 34 -28.95 -11.68 12.61
N SER A 35 -30.10 -11.23 12.10
CA SER A 35 -31.23 -10.78 12.93
C SER A 35 -31.87 -11.94 13.72
N ARG A 36 -31.81 -13.18 13.23
CA ARG A 36 -32.25 -14.36 14.00
C ARG A 36 -31.23 -14.77 15.08
N ALA A 37 -29.96 -14.42 14.90
CA ALA A 37 -28.85 -14.87 15.75
C ALA A 37 -28.33 -13.80 16.73
N LYS A 38 -29.23 -12.96 17.27
CA LYS A 38 -28.88 -11.85 18.17
C LYS A 38 -28.27 -12.37 19.50
N PRO A 39 -27.19 -11.77 20.02
CA PRO A 39 -26.41 -10.65 19.44
C PRO A 39 -25.52 -11.10 18.27
N ALA A 40 -25.48 -10.33 17.18
CA ALA A 40 -24.68 -10.65 15.99
C ALA A 40 -23.83 -9.48 15.50
N LEU A 41 -22.67 -9.79 14.92
CA LEU A 41 -21.79 -8.85 14.23
C LEU A 41 -21.66 -9.28 12.76
N VAL A 42 -22.08 -8.40 11.85
CA VAL A 42 -21.89 -8.57 10.40
C VAL A 42 -20.65 -7.77 9.99
N LEU A 43 -19.63 -8.45 9.49
CA LEU A 43 -18.42 -7.84 8.94
C LEU A 43 -18.49 -7.84 7.41
N LEU A 44 -18.48 -6.64 6.81
CA LEU A 44 -18.39 -6.42 5.38
C LEU A 44 -16.94 -6.07 5.03
N ASP A 45 -16.21 -7.01 4.45
CA ASP A 45 -14.83 -6.78 4.02
C ASP A 45 -14.74 -6.31 2.57
N GLU A 46 -13.77 -5.43 2.30
CA GLU A 46 -13.59 -4.74 1.02
C GLU A 46 -14.89 -4.08 0.50
N ILE A 47 -15.54 -3.25 1.34
CA ILE A 47 -16.82 -2.63 0.98
C ILE A 47 -16.74 -1.73 -0.27
N ASP A 48 -15.54 -1.25 -0.64
CA ASP A 48 -15.30 -0.51 -1.88
C ASP A 48 -15.55 -1.34 -3.14
N SER A 49 -15.47 -2.68 -3.08
CA SER A 49 -15.85 -3.54 -4.20
C SER A 49 -17.37 -3.68 -4.35
N LEU A 50 -18.12 -3.57 -3.25
CA LEU A 50 -19.59 -3.67 -3.23
C LEU A 50 -20.27 -2.34 -3.50
N ALA A 51 -19.68 -1.26 -2.98
CA ALA A 51 -20.27 0.06 -2.95
C ALA A 51 -19.32 1.14 -3.48
N PRO A 52 -18.87 1.02 -4.75
CA PRO A 52 -18.05 2.06 -5.35
C PRO A 52 -18.83 3.38 -5.40
N SER A 53 -18.13 4.48 -5.14
CA SER A 53 -18.65 5.83 -5.33
C SER A 53 -19.16 5.94 -6.76
N ARG A 54 -20.39 6.43 -6.94
CA ARG A 54 -20.98 6.65 -8.26
C ARG A 54 -20.01 7.46 -9.11
N GLY A 55 -19.33 6.79 -10.04
CA GLY A 55 -18.52 7.45 -11.05
C GLY A 55 -19.44 8.41 -11.78
N GLY A 56 -19.05 9.68 -11.81
CA GLY A 56 -19.89 10.75 -12.35
C GLY A 56 -20.49 10.35 -13.69
N GLU A 57 -21.82 10.46 -13.78
CA GLU A 57 -22.48 10.62 -15.07
C GLU A 57 -21.67 11.63 -15.87
N SER A 58 -21.27 11.21 -17.06
CA SER A 58 -20.88 12.04 -18.18
C SER A 58 -21.80 13.26 -18.31
N THR A 59 -21.53 14.37 -17.61
CA THR A 59 -22.33 15.59 -17.77
C THR A 59 -21.54 16.84 -17.39
N GLY A 60 -20.77 17.30 -18.38
CA GLY A 60 -20.20 18.65 -18.45
C GLY A 60 -20.13 19.15 -19.90
N GLY A 61 -21.06 18.72 -20.76
CA GLY A 61 -21.20 19.19 -22.14
C GLY A 61 -22.69 19.25 -22.49
N ALA A 62 -23.13 20.37 -23.04
CA ALA A 62 -24.52 20.70 -23.34
C ALA A 62 -25.33 19.56 -24.00
N PRO A 63 -26.66 19.47 -23.77
CA PRO A 63 -27.50 18.48 -24.43
C PRO A 63 -27.75 18.95 -25.88
N SER A 64 -26.85 18.63 -26.79
CA SER A 64 -27.14 18.69 -28.22
C SER A 64 -27.69 17.32 -28.63
N GLY A 65 -29.00 17.27 -28.86
CA GLY A 65 -29.67 16.07 -29.34
C GLY A 65 -29.12 15.60 -30.66
N THR A 66 -28.84 14.30 -30.74
CA THR A 66 -29.18 13.39 -31.84
C THR A 66 -28.83 11.98 -31.37
N GLY A 67 -29.75 11.04 -31.58
CA GLY A 67 -29.51 9.63 -31.27
C GLY A 67 -28.37 9.05 -32.10
N GLY A 68 -27.67 8.07 -31.52
CA GLY A 68 -26.62 7.31 -32.18
C GLY A 68 -25.76 6.61 -31.15
N GLY A 69 -25.93 5.29 -31.04
CA GLY A 69 -25.29 4.47 -30.01
C GLY A 69 -23.79 4.26 -30.18
N GLY A 70 -23.21 3.63 -29.14
CA GLY A 70 -21.92 2.94 -29.20
C GLY A 70 -20.88 3.48 -28.21
N GLY A 71 -20.57 2.69 -27.18
CA GLY A 71 -19.40 2.89 -26.32
C GLY A 71 -19.45 2.02 -25.07
N GLY A 72 -19.15 0.73 -25.23
CA GLY A 72 -19.34 -0.31 -24.22
C GLY A 72 -18.48 -0.19 -22.96
N GLY A 73 -19.07 -0.64 -21.86
CA GLY A 73 -18.48 -0.81 -20.54
C GLY A 73 -19.50 -0.44 -19.48
N GLY A 74 -20.13 -1.40 -18.79
CA GLY A 74 -21.07 -1.03 -17.73
C GLY A 74 -21.95 -2.11 -17.09
N GLY A 75 -21.79 -3.40 -17.41
CA GLY A 75 -22.57 -4.45 -16.73
C GLY A 75 -22.26 -4.55 -15.22
N GLY A 76 -21.00 -4.33 -14.83
CA GLY A 76 -20.56 -4.39 -13.43
C GLY A 76 -21.07 -3.25 -12.57
N ASP A 77 -21.08 -2.02 -13.10
CA ASP A 77 -21.51 -0.83 -12.37
C ASP A 77 -23.02 -0.86 -12.07
N GLU A 78 -23.84 -1.38 -12.98
CA GLU A 78 -25.27 -1.56 -12.72
C GLU A 78 -25.57 -2.57 -11.61
N ILE A 79 -24.82 -3.67 -11.55
CA ILE A 79 -24.95 -4.69 -10.50
C ILE A 79 -24.52 -4.10 -9.16
N ALA A 80 -23.36 -3.44 -9.11
CA ALA A 80 -22.86 -2.78 -7.91
C ALA A 80 -23.86 -1.75 -7.37
N GLN A 81 -24.42 -0.89 -8.24
CA GLN A 81 -25.42 0.11 -7.82
C GLN A 81 -26.69 -0.51 -7.21
N ARG A 82 -27.13 -1.68 -7.69
CA ARG A 82 -28.28 -2.40 -7.10
C ARG A 82 -27.95 -3.01 -5.74
N ILE A 83 -26.73 -3.54 -5.58
CA ILE A 83 -26.23 -4.01 -4.29
C ILE A 83 -26.18 -2.85 -3.29
N VAL A 84 -25.64 -1.69 -3.68
CA VAL A 84 -25.65 -0.48 -2.84
C VAL A 84 -27.05 -0.07 -2.43
N ALA A 85 -27.99 0.00 -3.38
CA ALA A 85 -29.37 0.36 -3.08
C ALA A 85 -30.02 -0.62 -2.09
N THR A 86 -29.75 -1.92 -2.25
CA THR A 86 -30.22 -2.97 -1.35
C THR A 86 -29.62 -2.81 0.04
N LEU A 87 -28.30 -2.61 0.13
CA LEU A 87 -27.59 -2.42 1.39
C LEU A 87 -28.06 -1.16 2.12
N LEU A 88 -28.23 -0.05 1.42
CA LEU A 88 -28.81 1.18 1.97
C LEU A 88 -30.22 0.95 2.49
N THR A 89 -31.06 0.21 1.76
CA THR A 89 -32.42 -0.12 2.20
C THR A 89 -32.41 -0.98 3.47
N ILE A 90 -31.46 -1.91 3.61
CA ILE A 90 -31.29 -2.73 4.81
C ILE A 90 -30.83 -1.87 5.99
N LEU A 91 -29.85 -0.99 5.79
CA LEU A 91 -29.29 -0.12 6.83
C LEU A 91 -30.27 0.99 7.26
N ASP A 92 -30.99 1.60 6.32
CA ASP A 92 -32.04 2.59 6.57
C ASP A 92 -33.31 1.96 7.17
N GLY A 93 -33.37 0.62 7.20
CA GLY A 93 -34.53 -0.19 7.50
C GLY A 93 -35.18 0.13 8.84
N ALA A 94 -36.04 1.15 8.81
CA ALA A 94 -37.10 1.51 9.73
C ALA A 94 -37.09 0.76 11.07
N GLY A 95 -36.33 1.30 12.03
CA GLY A 95 -36.64 1.28 13.46
C GLY A 95 -36.43 -0.02 14.24
N ASP A 96 -36.76 -1.20 13.71
CA ASP A 96 -36.90 -2.42 14.54
C ASP A 96 -36.12 -3.66 14.04
N SER A 97 -35.56 -3.64 12.83
CA SER A 97 -35.01 -4.86 12.20
C SER A 97 -33.56 -5.21 12.60
N LEU A 98 -32.78 -4.21 13.02
CA LEU A 98 -31.35 -4.32 13.33
C LEU A 98 -31.02 -4.19 14.83
N ASP A 99 -32.04 -4.12 15.70
CA ASP A 99 -31.79 -4.08 17.15
C ASP A 99 -31.01 -5.33 17.59
N GLY A 100 -29.83 -5.17 18.18
CA GLY A 100 -28.92 -6.27 18.55
C GLY A 100 -28.04 -6.83 17.42
N VAL A 101 -28.04 -6.21 16.22
CA VAL A 101 -27.12 -6.54 15.11
C VAL A 101 -26.19 -5.36 14.86
N MET A 102 -24.88 -5.56 15.04
CA MET A 102 -23.85 -4.57 14.71
C MET A 102 -23.32 -4.84 13.31
N VAL A 103 -23.12 -3.78 12.51
CA VAL A 103 -22.50 -3.88 11.18
C VAL A 103 -21.15 -3.16 11.21
N MET A 104 -20.10 -3.86 10.82
CA MET A 104 -18.76 -3.32 10.65
C MET A 104 -18.37 -3.45 9.18
N ALA A 105 -17.75 -2.41 8.62
CA ALA A 105 -17.21 -2.44 7.27
C ALA A 105 -15.73 -2.09 7.28
N THR A 106 -14.95 -2.78 6.45
CA THR A 106 -13.53 -2.51 6.22
C THR A 106 -13.31 -2.08 4.78
N THR A 107 -12.49 -1.06 4.59
CA THR A 107 -12.03 -0.59 3.28
C THR A 107 -10.66 0.04 3.40
N ASN A 108 -9.85 -0.10 2.37
CA ASN A 108 -8.58 0.61 2.25
C ASN A 108 -8.77 2.02 1.65
N ARG A 109 -9.96 2.30 1.10
CA ARG A 109 -10.28 3.50 0.33
C ARG A 109 -11.65 4.06 0.74
N PRO A 110 -11.75 4.72 1.90
CA PRO A 110 -13.01 5.31 2.37
C PRO A 110 -13.60 6.34 1.40
N GLU A 111 -12.76 6.95 0.55
CA GLU A 111 -13.15 7.88 -0.51
C GLU A 111 -13.86 7.20 -1.69
N SER A 112 -13.58 5.92 -1.95
CA SER A 112 -14.24 5.17 -3.03
C SER A 112 -15.55 4.55 -2.61
N VAL A 113 -16.02 4.78 -1.37
CA VAL A 113 -17.31 4.29 -0.89
C VAL A 113 -18.40 5.33 -1.15
N ASP A 114 -19.61 4.89 -1.53
CA ASP A 114 -20.75 5.79 -1.74
C ASP A 114 -21.02 6.68 -0.50
N GLY A 115 -20.96 8.00 -0.67
CA GLY A 115 -21.11 8.98 0.41
C GLY A 115 -22.48 8.97 1.09
N ALA A 116 -23.50 8.33 0.50
CA ALA A 116 -24.77 8.11 1.17
C ALA A 116 -24.62 7.13 2.34
N MET A 117 -23.72 6.14 2.26
CA MET A 117 -23.47 5.17 3.33
C MET A 117 -22.85 5.82 4.58
N ARG A 118 -22.09 6.91 4.38
CA ARG A 118 -21.39 7.68 5.42
C ARG A 118 -22.28 8.69 6.17
N ARG A 119 -23.57 8.76 5.82
CA ARG A 119 -24.51 9.69 6.45
C ARG A 119 -24.98 9.14 7.80
N PRO A 120 -25.34 10.03 8.75
CA PRO A 120 -25.91 9.63 10.03
C PRO A 120 -27.14 8.73 9.86
N GLY A 121 -27.25 7.67 10.68
CA GLY A 121 -28.27 6.62 10.61
C GLY A 121 -27.82 5.35 9.87
N ARG A 122 -26.55 5.30 9.41
CA ARG A 122 -25.94 4.16 8.71
C ARG A 122 -24.57 3.86 9.32
N PHE A 123 -23.48 4.31 8.70
CA PHE A 123 -22.15 4.30 9.31
C PHE A 123 -21.92 5.62 10.07
N ASP A 124 -22.40 5.67 11.32
CA ASP A 124 -22.28 6.85 12.19
C ASP A 124 -20.85 7.11 12.69
N ARG A 125 -19.96 6.12 12.60
CA ARG A 125 -18.62 6.15 13.15
C ARG A 125 -17.61 5.66 12.12
N GLU A 126 -16.72 6.57 11.72
CA GLU A 126 -15.52 6.26 10.94
C GLU A 126 -14.33 6.18 11.90
N ILE A 127 -13.61 5.07 11.88
CA ILE A 127 -12.39 4.87 12.68
C ILE A 127 -11.24 4.69 11.70
N GLU A 128 -10.34 5.66 11.66
CA GLU A 128 -9.14 5.59 10.83
C GLU A 128 -8.08 4.72 11.53
N VAL A 129 -7.64 3.66 10.84
CA VAL A 129 -6.52 2.82 11.29
C VAL A 129 -5.27 3.25 10.53
N GLY A 130 -4.44 4.08 11.18
CA GLY A 130 -3.21 4.60 10.59
C GLY A 130 -2.02 3.64 10.68
N VAL A 131 -0.90 4.04 10.06
CA VAL A 131 0.37 3.32 10.14
C VAL A 131 0.90 3.32 11.58
N PRO A 132 1.28 2.17 12.15
CA PRO A 132 1.68 2.08 13.55
C PRO A 132 2.96 2.87 13.85
N SER A 133 3.02 3.47 15.05
CA SER A 133 4.21 4.15 15.59
C SER A 133 5.34 3.15 15.90
N PRO A 134 6.60 3.58 16.10
CA PRO A 134 7.69 2.67 16.47
C PRO A 134 7.39 1.85 17.74
N ALA A 135 6.73 2.44 18.73
CA ALA A 135 6.30 1.74 19.93
C ALA A 135 5.22 0.69 19.62
N ALA A 136 4.18 1.06 18.86
CA ALA A 136 3.14 0.11 18.45
C ALA A 136 3.69 -1.03 17.59
N ARG A 137 4.68 -0.76 16.71
CA ARG A 137 5.36 -1.81 15.93
C ARG A 137 6.14 -2.77 16.81
N LYS A 138 6.74 -2.28 17.90
CA LYS A 138 7.40 -3.14 18.89
C LYS A 138 6.38 -4.08 19.55
N ASP A 139 5.23 -3.56 19.99
CA ASP A 139 4.17 -4.36 20.62
C ASP A 139 3.61 -5.44 19.65
N ILE A 140 3.43 -5.07 18.38
CA ILE A 140 3.04 -5.99 17.31
C ILE A 140 4.11 -7.08 17.12
N LEU A 141 5.39 -6.70 17.04
CA LEU A 141 6.49 -7.67 16.91
C LEU A 141 6.58 -8.59 18.12
N GLU A 142 6.43 -8.09 19.34
CA GLU A 142 6.42 -8.93 20.55
C GLU A 142 5.28 -9.95 20.50
N THR A 143 4.09 -9.55 20.04
CA THR A 143 2.95 -10.45 19.87
C THR A 143 3.20 -11.50 18.79
N LEU A 144 3.76 -11.10 17.64
CA LEU A 144 4.10 -12.01 16.55
C LEU A 144 5.22 -12.99 16.94
N LEU A 145 6.17 -12.55 17.76
CA LEU A 145 7.30 -13.36 18.20
C LEU A 145 6.92 -14.37 19.30
N GLN A 146 5.80 -14.18 20.01
CA GLN A 146 5.29 -15.17 20.98
C GLN A 146 5.02 -16.54 20.34
N SER A 147 4.66 -16.58 19.05
CA SER A 147 4.39 -17.83 18.33
C SER A 147 5.65 -18.48 17.75
N ALA A 148 6.80 -17.78 17.74
CA ALA A 148 8.04 -18.22 17.11
C ALA A 148 9.16 -18.50 18.12
N HIS A 149 9.94 -19.56 17.89
CA HIS A 149 11.15 -19.84 18.67
C HIS A 149 12.29 -18.90 18.24
N HIS A 150 12.49 -17.82 19.00
CA HIS A 150 13.47 -16.78 18.71
C HIS A 150 14.50 -16.61 19.84
N ALA A 151 15.69 -16.11 19.49
CA ALA A 151 16.76 -15.78 20.43
C ALA A 151 16.91 -14.26 20.66
N LEU A 152 15.97 -13.46 20.16
CA LEU A 152 16.01 -12.00 20.21
C LEU A 152 15.79 -11.46 21.63
N THR A 153 16.57 -10.44 21.98
CA THR A 153 16.37 -9.62 23.17
C THR A 153 15.34 -8.51 22.92
N THR A 154 14.72 -8.00 23.99
CA THR A 154 13.75 -6.89 23.89
C THR A 154 14.35 -5.62 23.28
N GLU A 155 15.66 -5.39 23.45
CA GLU A 155 16.38 -4.27 22.84
C GLU A 155 16.55 -4.44 21.32
N GLU A 156 16.82 -5.66 20.87
CA GLU A 156 16.91 -5.96 19.44
C GLU A 156 15.55 -5.82 18.74
N VAL A 157 14.46 -6.24 19.39
CA VAL A 157 13.10 -6.03 18.86
C VAL A 157 12.78 -4.54 18.75
N ALA A 158 13.19 -3.73 19.73
CA ALA A 158 13.03 -2.28 19.67
C ALA A 158 13.84 -1.65 18.52
N SER A 159 15.08 -2.12 18.30
CA SER A 159 15.91 -1.70 17.17
C SER A 159 15.28 -2.05 15.82
N LEU A 160 14.73 -3.27 15.69
CA LEU A 160 13.99 -3.70 14.50
C LEU A 160 12.76 -2.83 14.25
N ALA A 161 11.98 -2.52 15.29
CA ALA A 161 10.79 -1.68 15.18
C ALA A 161 11.12 -0.24 14.73
N SER A 162 12.22 0.34 15.25
CA SER A 162 12.71 1.65 14.82
C SER A 162 13.21 1.65 13.37
N ALA A 163 13.85 0.56 12.93
CA ALA A 163 14.35 0.44 11.57
C ALA A 163 13.26 0.10 10.52
N ALA A 164 12.15 -0.51 10.93
CA ALA A 164 11.01 -0.86 10.07
C ALA A 164 10.07 0.32 9.83
N HIS A 165 10.58 1.43 9.30
CA HIS A 165 9.75 2.60 9.00
C HIS A 165 8.75 2.31 7.87
N GLY A 166 7.49 2.66 8.07
CA GLY A 166 6.41 2.45 7.10
C GLY A 166 5.90 1.01 6.99
N PHE A 167 6.36 0.09 7.84
CA PHE A 167 5.83 -1.27 7.88
C PHE A 167 4.47 -1.30 8.60
N VAL A 168 3.49 -1.97 7.99
CA VAL A 168 2.21 -2.31 8.63
C VAL A 168 2.28 -3.70 9.29
N ALA A 169 1.26 -4.09 10.06
CA ALA A 169 1.23 -5.39 10.74
C ALA A 169 1.42 -6.58 9.77
N ALA A 170 0.82 -6.52 8.58
CA ALA A 170 1.00 -7.52 7.53
C ALA A 170 2.47 -7.62 7.06
N ASP A 171 3.16 -6.48 6.89
CA ASP A 171 4.57 -6.46 6.50
C ASP A 171 5.47 -7.00 7.61
N LEU A 172 5.15 -6.71 8.87
CA LEU A 172 5.88 -7.26 10.03
C LEU A 172 5.68 -8.77 10.15
N CYS A 173 4.49 -9.27 9.86
CA CYS A 173 4.22 -10.71 9.77
C CYS A 173 5.02 -11.35 8.64
N ALA A 174 5.03 -10.75 7.45
CA ALA A 174 5.85 -11.19 6.32
C ALA A 174 7.34 -11.17 6.64
N LEU A 175 7.82 -10.15 7.37
CA LEU A 175 9.20 -10.04 7.85
C LEU A 175 9.56 -11.20 8.80
N CYS A 176 8.68 -11.52 9.75
CA CYS A 176 8.86 -12.66 10.67
C CYS A 176 8.86 -13.99 9.92
N ASN A 177 7.97 -14.15 8.94
CA ASN A 177 7.90 -15.36 8.12
C ASN A 177 9.17 -15.53 7.27
N GLU A 178 9.66 -14.48 6.61
CA GLU A 178 10.89 -14.55 5.82
C GLU A 178 12.12 -14.78 6.71
N ALA A 179 12.18 -14.19 7.91
CA ALA A 179 13.25 -14.47 8.88
C ALA A 179 13.23 -15.94 9.33
N THR A 180 12.05 -16.48 9.60
CA THR A 180 11.87 -17.90 9.95
C THR A 180 12.29 -18.82 8.80
N MET A 181 11.94 -18.47 7.56
CA MET A 181 12.37 -19.22 6.38
C MET A 181 13.88 -19.16 6.16
N ASN A 182 14.54 -18.04 6.50
CA ASN A 182 16.00 -17.94 6.43
C ASN A 182 16.68 -18.81 7.51
N ALA A 183 16.15 -18.81 8.72
CA ALA A 183 16.60 -19.71 9.79
C ALA A 183 16.39 -21.18 9.41
N LEU A 184 15.25 -21.51 8.79
CA LEU A 184 14.97 -22.87 8.29
C LEU A 184 15.94 -23.27 7.17
N ARG A 185 16.21 -22.38 6.20
CA ARG A 185 17.20 -22.62 5.13
C ARG A 185 18.58 -22.91 5.71
N ARG A 186 19.01 -22.17 6.73
CA ARG A 186 20.27 -22.43 7.46
C ARG A 186 20.27 -23.83 8.08
N TYR A 187 19.18 -24.19 8.76
CA TYR A 187 19.05 -25.49 9.42
C TYR A 187 19.08 -26.65 8.41
N VAL A 188 18.33 -26.55 7.31
CA VAL A 188 18.34 -27.56 6.23
C VAL A 188 19.74 -27.68 5.61
N THR A 189 20.42 -26.56 5.36
CA THR A 189 21.81 -26.57 4.85
C THR A 189 22.78 -27.28 5.80
N MET A 190 22.55 -27.19 7.12
CA MET A 190 23.34 -27.93 8.12
C MET A 190 23.05 -29.44 8.11
N LEU A 191 21.80 -29.85 7.85
CA LEU A 191 21.43 -31.26 7.75
C LEU A 191 21.93 -31.92 6.47
N ASP A 192 21.87 -31.20 5.35
CA ASP A 192 22.25 -31.73 4.03
C ASP A 192 23.78 -31.84 3.83
N GLY A 193 24.58 -31.38 4.80
CA GLY A 193 26.03 -31.64 4.91
C GLY A 193 26.93 -31.02 3.84
N ALA A 194 26.41 -30.57 2.70
CA ALA A 194 27.17 -29.89 1.65
C ALA A 194 26.26 -29.29 0.56
N ALA A 195 26.12 -27.97 0.56
CA ALA A 195 26.14 -27.09 -0.62
C ALA A 195 25.73 -25.69 -0.18
N ALA A 196 26.71 -24.85 0.18
CA ALA A 196 26.45 -23.42 0.24
C ALA A 196 26.12 -22.93 -1.18
N PRO A 197 24.93 -22.35 -1.46
CA PRO A 197 24.84 -21.43 -2.58
C PRO A 197 25.49 -20.10 -2.16
N PRO A 198 26.12 -19.38 -3.09
CA PRO A 198 26.97 -18.25 -2.76
C PRO A 198 26.16 -17.13 -2.09
N ALA A 199 26.68 -16.65 -0.96
CA ALA A 199 26.52 -15.24 -0.64
C ALA A 199 26.98 -14.43 -1.86
N HIS A 200 26.18 -13.43 -2.25
CA HIS A 200 26.37 -12.54 -3.41
C HIS A 200 25.83 -13.04 -4.76
N SER A 201 24.56 -12.71 -5.01
CA SER A 201 24.24 -11.87 -6.16
C SER A 201 23.05 -10.97 -5.82
N VAL A 202 23.36 -9.70 -5.62
CA VAL A 202 22.40 -8.62 -5.79
C VAL A 202 22.41 -8.29 -7.27
N PRO A 203 21.36 -8.55 -8.07
CA PRO A 203 21.19 -7.84 -9.32
C PRO A 203 20.34 -6.61 -9.02
N CYS A 204 21.02 -5.51 -8.69
CA CYS A 204 20.48 -4.20 -9.00
C CYS A 204 20.69 -3.96 -10.49
N SER A 205 19.67 -4.18 -11.31
CA SER A 205 19.28 -3.30 -12.43
C SER A 205 18.18 -3.92 -13.31
N GLY A 206 17.04 -3.23 -13.37
CA GLY A 206 16.14 -3.06 -14.52
C GLY A 206 15.84 -4.22 -15.49
N SER A 207 14.57 -4.65 -15.53
CA SER A 207 13.67 -4.53 -16.69
C SER A 207 12.50 -5.49 -16.55
N ALA A 208 11.32 -5.01 -16.91
CA ALA A 208 10.08 -5.76 -17.00
C ALA A 208 10.16 -6.94 -17.99
N ALA A 209 9.49 -8.03 -17.65
CA ALA A 209 8.90 -8.97 -18.59
C ALA A 209 7.67 -9.63 -17.95
N GLN A 210 6.54 -9.56 -18.65
CA GLN A 210 5.25 -10.19 -18.33
C GLN A 210 5.24 -11.70 -18.63
N VAL A 211 4.05 -12.28 -18.39
CA VAL A 211 3.51 -13.60 -18.79
C VAL A 211 3.67 -14.64 -17.66
N GLY A 212 2.66 -15.36 -17.17
CA GLY A 212 1.26 -15.56 -17.53
C GLY A 212 0.87 -17.01 -17.18
N HIS A 213 -0.28 -17.18 -16.50
CA HIS A 213 -1.13 -18.38 -16.31
C HIS A 213 -0.59 -19.77 -15.86
N GLU A 214 -1.19 -20.21 -14.74
CA GLU A 214 -1.81 -21.52 -14.45
C GLU A 214 -1.02 -22.83 -14.64
N SER A 215 -0.81 -23.53 -13.53
CA SER A 215 -1.52 -24.82 -13.30
C SER A 215 -1.28 -25.33 -11.88
N ASP A 216 -2.40 -25.55 -11.18
CA ASP A 216 -2.53 -26.57 -10.15
C ASP A 216 -2.02 -27.93 -10.66
N THR A 217 -1.75 -28.83 -9.70
CA THR A 217 -1.50 -30.29 -9.86
C THR A 217 -0.03 -30.72 -10.02
N GLN A 218 0.69 -30.80 -8.89
CA GLN A 218 1.35 -32.04 -8.42
C GLN A 218 2.13 -31.76 -7.13
N CYS A 219 1.42 -31.74 -6.00
CA CYS A 219 2.02 -31.86 -4.68
C CYS A 219 1.40 -33.10 -3.99
N SER A 220 1.78 -34.29 -4.45
CA SER A 220 1.36 -35.55 -3.81
C SER A 220 2.40 -36.68 -3.90
N ALA A 221 3.64 -36.40 -4.32
CA ALA A 221 4.66 -37.43 -4.50
C ALA A 221 5.99 -37.14 -3.76
N ILE A 222 5.92 -36.50 -2.59
CA ILE A 222 7.08 -36.38 -1.66
C ILE A 222 6.68 -36.74 -0.22
N ALA A 223 5.63 -37.54 -0.04
CA ALA A 223 5.03 -37.82 1.27
C ALA A 223 5.52 -39.12 1.95
N ASP A 224 6.39 -39.94 1.35
CA ASP A 224 6.61 -41.32 1.85
C ASP A 224 8.07 -41.81 1.93
N SER A 225 9.04 -40.94 2.20
CA SER A 225 10.42 -41.42 2.47
C SER A 225 11.19 -40.62 3.53
N CYS A 226 10.56 -40.37 4.68
CA CYS A 226 11.27 -39.90 5.88
C CYS A 226 10.67 -40.58 7.14
N ARG A 227 10.66 -41.92 7.16
CA ARG A 227 10.56 -42.70 8.40
C ARG A 227 11.94 -43.24 8.72
N ASP A 228 12.80 -42.37 9.23
CA ASP A 228 13.84 -42.77 10.16
C ASP A 228 14.06 -41.60 11.13
N GLY A 229 13.81 -41.88 12.41
CA GLY A 229 13.88 -40.94 13.51
C GLY A 229 15.31 -40.54 13.83
N GLY A 230 15.89 -39.68 13.00
CA GLY A 230 17.02 -38.85 13.39
C GLY A 230 16.53 -37.81 14.39
N ALA A 231 16.93 -37.93 15.65
CA ALA A 231 16.67 -36.92 16.67
C ALA A 231 17.08 -35.54 16.15
N ALA A 232 16.11 -34.63 16.03
CA ALA A 232 16.37 -33.26 15.63
C ALA A 232 17.47 -32.67 16.55
N PRO A 233 18.60 -32.20 16.01
CA PRO A 233 19.59 -31.52 16.84
C PRO A 233 18.95 -30.28 17.48
N ALA A 234 19.40 -30.00 18.71
CA ALA A 234 18.79 -29.09 19.67
C ALA A 234 18.53 -27.67 19.12
N ASP A 235 17.33 -27.15 19.43
CA ASP A 235 17.00 -25.73 19.56
C ASP A 235 17.53 -24.78 18.48
N TRP A 236 17.20 -25.01 17.20
CA TRP A 236 17.39 -23.97 16.19
C TRP A 236 16.41 -22.82 16.46
N LYS A 237 16.92 -21.59 16.48
CA LYS A 237 16.16 -20.38 16.81
C LYS A 237 16.41 -19.33 15.74
N VAL A 238 15.42 -18.45 15.55
CA VAL A 238 15.58 -17.30 14.67
C VAL A 238 16.48 -16.26 15.33
N GLU A 239 17.49 -15.78 14.61
CA GLU A 239 18.47 -14.79 15.07
C GLU A 239 18.25 -13.44 14.38
N LEU A 240 18.84 -12.37 14.94
CA LEU A 240 18.76 -11.01 14.39
C LEU A 240 19.30 -10.90 12.95
N GLN A 241 20.27 -11.74 12.58
CA GLN A 241 20.82 -11.76 11.23
C GLN A 241 19.77 -12.17 10.20
N ASP A 242 18.88 -13.11 10.55
CA ASP A 242 17.83 -13.58 9.65
C ASP A 242 16.81 -12.48 9.34
N PHE A 243 16.51 -11.63 10.34
CA PHE A 243 15.68 -10.43 10.17
C PHE A 243 16.36 -9.37 9.30
N THR A 244 17.68 -9.20 9.44
CA THR A 244 18.44 -8.25 8.63
C THR A 244 18.41 -8.65 7.15
N VAL A 245 18.56 -9.94 6.86
CA VAL A 245 18.43 -10.48 5.51
C VAL A 245 16.99 -10.37 5.01
N ALA A 246 16.01 -10.73 5.83
CA ALA A 246 14.59 -10.66 5.46
C ALA A 246 14.15 -9.24 5.07
N ARG A 247 14.67 -8.21 5.74
CA ARG A 247 14.36 -6.80 5.43
C ARG A 247 14.82 -6.36 4.03
N THR A 248 15.80 -7.04 3.44
CA THR A 248 16.23 -6.75 2.06
C THR A 248 15.21 -7.23 1.01
N ARG A 249 14.34 -8.18 1.39
CA ARG A 249 13.35 -8.79 0.50
C ARG A 249 11.95 -8.23 0.73
N VAL A 250 11.59 -7.95 1.97
CA VAL A 250 10.26 -7.41 2.32
C VAL A 250 10.23 -5.90 2.12
N ARG A 251 9.38 -5.44 1.19
CA ARG A 251 9.11 -4.02 0.98
C ARG A 251 7.84 -3.58 1.71
N PRO A 252 7.86 -2.43 2.40
CA PRO A 252 6.68 -1.94 3.11
C PRO A 252 5.54 -1.63 2.15
N SER A 253 4.33 -2.07 2.52
CA SER A 253 3.12 -1.88 1.73
C SER A 253 2.70 -0.41 1.66
N ALA A 254 2.94 0.37 2.73
CA ALA A 254 2.65 1.81 2.75
C ALA A 254 3.48 2.62 1.72
N MET A 255 4.66 2.12 1.31
CA MET A 255 5.48 2.77 0.28
C MET A 255 5.12 2.30 -1.14
N ARG A 256 4.26 1.30 -1.30
CA ARG A 256 3.91 0.73 -2.60
C ARG A 256 3.01 1.66 -3.44
N GLU A 257 2.35 2.63 -2.82
CA GLU A 257 1.43 3.56 -3.49
C GLU A 257 2.08 4.84 -4.05
N VAL A 258 3.28 5.20 -3.58
CA VAL A 258 4.04 6.33 -4.15
C VAL A 258 5.24 5.76 -4.88
N GLY A 259 5.09 5.60 -6.20
CA GLY A 259 6.21 5.27 -7.08
C GLY A 259 7.23 6.41 -7.09
N VAL A 260 8.15 6.39 -6.12
CA VAL A 260 9.36 7.21 -6.15
C VAL A 260 10.29 6.57 -7.15
N GLU A 261 10.20 7.03 -8.40
CA GLU A 261 11.12 6.62 -9.45
C GLU A 261 12.35 7.51 -9.40
N ILE A 262 13.55 6.93 -9.26
CA ILE A 262 14.78 7.64 -9.57
C ILE A 262 14.96 7.51 -11.10
N PRO A 263 14.84 8.60 -11.88
CA PRO A 263 15.00 8.52 -13.32
C PRO A 263 16.43 8.11 -13.67
N ASN A 264 16.60 7.20 -14.63
CA ASN A 264 17.92 6.78 -15.12
C ASN A 264 18.34 7.63 -16.34
N VAL A 265 18.46 8.94 -16.15
CA VAL A 265 18.92 9.88 -17.18
C VAL A 265 20.09 10.66 -16.60
N ALA A 266 21.23 10.67 -17.29
CA ALA A 266 22.42 11.41 -16.88
C ALA A 266 22.55 12.74 -17.61
N TRP A 267 23.39 13.65 -17.12
CA TRP A 267 23.72 14.89 -17.85
C TRP A 267 24.31 14.64 -19.24
N ALA A 268 24.97 13.50 -19.42
CA ALA A 268 25.56 13.07 -20.68
C ALA A 268 24.51 12.78 -21.77
N ASP A 269 23.29 12.40 -21.38
CA ASP A 269 22.21 12.06 -22.32
C ASP A 269 21.55 13.30 -22.94
N ILE A 270 21.90 14.50 -22.46
CA ILE A 270 21.33 15.77 -22.93
C ILE A 270 22.41 16.57 -23.66
N GLY A 271 22.30 16.66 -24.99
CA GLY A 271 23.19 17.48 -25.81
C GLY A 271 22.91 18.98 -25.67
N GLY A 272 23.96 19.80 -25.52
CA GLY A 272 23.89 21.27 -25.50
C GLY A 272 23.30 21.86 -24.21
N LEU A 273 22.82 23.11 -24.30
CA LEU A 273 22.18 23.85 -23.19
C LEU A 273 23.05 24.01 -21.93
N GLU A 274 24.37 24.15 -22.10
CA GLU A 274 25.32 24.22 -20.96
C GLU A 274 24.99 25.35 -19.99
N ASP A 275 24.57 26.52 -20.47
CA ASP A 275 24.14 27.63 -19.62
C ASP A 275 22.93 27.25 -18.72
N VAL A 276 22.01 26.45 -19.24
CA VAL A 276 20.81 26.01 -18.51
C VAL A 276 21.17 24.90 -17.53
N LYS A 277 22.03 23.95 -17.95
CA LYS A 277 22.55 22.89 -17.07
C LYS A 277 23.28 23.51 -15.88
N GLN A 278 24.15 24.48 -16.12
CA GLN A 278 24.89 25.19 -15.08
C GLN A 278 23.93 25.83 -14.07
N ARG A 279 22.96 26.61 -14.53
CA ARG A 279 21.95 27.23 -13.64
C ARG A 279 21.15 26.21 -12.82
N LEU A 280 20.84 25.05 -13.40
CA LEU A 280 20.14 23.98 -12.68
C LEU A 280 21.03 23.32 -11.62
N ARG A 281 22.32 23.11 -11.88
CA ARG A 281 23.28 22.65 -10.87
C ARG A 281 23.39 23.64 -9.72
N GLU A 282 23.49 24.93 -10.03
CA GLU A 282 23.55 26.00 -9.03
C GLU A 282 22.29 26.06 -8.16
N ALA A 283 21.12 25.85 -8.76
CA ALA A 283 19.86 25.95 -8.06
C ALA A 283 19.51 24.70 -7.24
N VAL A 284 19.91 23.50 -7.67
CA VAL A 284 19.45 22.23 -7.08
C VAL A 284 20.60 21.39 -6.48
N GLU A 285 21.70 21.25 -7.21
CA GLU A 285 22.83 20.39 -6.80
C GLU A 285 23.67 21.06 -5.70
N TRP A 286 23.98 22.36 -5.85
CA TRP A 286 24.81 23.10 -4.89
C TRP A 286 24.20 23.23 -3.49
N PRO A 287 22.91 23.54 -3.32
CA PRO A 287 22.30 23.55 -1.99
C PRO A 287 22.33 22.17 -1.31
N THR A 288 22.27 21.10 -2.10
CA THR A 288 22.26 19.72 -1.60
C THR A 288 23.67 19.26 -1.20
N THR A 289 24.68 19.57 -2.03
CA THR A 289 26.07 19.15 -1.83
C THR A 289 26.83 20.06 -0.85
N HIS A 290 26.52 21.36 -0.82
CA HIS A 290 27.26 22.38 -0.06
C HIS A 290 26.38 23.13 0.94
N ALA A 291 25.46 22.41 1.61
CA ALA A 291 24.53 23.00 2.58
C ALA A 291 25.22 23.81 3.70
N GLU A 292 26.37 23.35 4.20
CA GLU A 292 27.13 24.07 5.23
C GLU A 292 27.65 25.44 4.76
N ALA A 293 28.08 25.54 3.50
CA ALA A 293 28.60 26.79 2.95
C ALA A 293 27.50 27.84 2.85
N LEU A 294 26.28 27.45 2.44
CA LEU A 294 25.12 28.34 2.41
C LEU A 294 24.75 28.84 3.81
N HIS A 295 24.83 27.96 4.83
CA HIS A 295 24.52 28.33 6.21
C HIS A 295 25.52 29.35 6.77
N ARG A 296 26.82 29.20 6.49
CA ARG A 296 27.86 30.15 6.95
C ARG A 296 27.68 31.55 6.38
N VAL A 297 27.19 31.64 5.15
CA VAL A 297 26.95 32.92 4.45
C VAL A 297 25.56 33.48 4.77
N GLY A 298 24.70 32.73 5.46
CA GLY A 298 23.32 33.13 5.77
C GLY A 298 22.41 33.22 4.54
N ALA A 299 22.81 32.60 3.43
CA ALA A 299 22.04 32.60 2.19
C ALA A 299 20.94 31.54 2.24
N LYS A 300 19.71 31.93 1.91
CA LYS A 300 18.57 31.00 1.82
C LYS A 300 18.59 30.29 0.46
N PRO A 301 18.45 28.95 0.42
CA PRO A 301 18.39 28.22 -0.84
C PRO A 301 17.11 28.58 -1.63
N PRO A 302 17.15 28.49 -2.97
CA PRO A 302 15.97 28.71 -3.80
C PRO A 302 14.90 27.65 -3.49
N ARG A 303 13.64 28.08 -3.42
CA ARG A 303 12.51 27.20 -3.05
C ARG A 303 11.88 26.47 -4.24
N GLY A 304 12.08 26.96 -5.46
CA GLY A 304 11.52 26.37 -6.66
C GLY A 304 12.18 26.88 -7.93
N VAL A 305 12.16 26.06 -8.98
CA VAL A 305 12.72 26.37 -10.30
C VAL A 305 11.63 26.15 -11.34
N LEU A 306 11.35 27.16 -12.16
CA LEU A 306 10.38 27.08 -13.25
C LEU A 306 11.10 26.95 -14.60
N LEU A 307 10.90 25.83 -15.29
CA LEU A 307 11.41 25.61 -16.65
C LEU A 307 10.32 25.94 -17.67
N TYR A 308 10.55 26.93 -18.54
CA TYR A 308 9.62 27.33 -19.60
C TYR A 308 10.29 27.33 -20.97
N GLY A 309 9.49 27.18 -22.04
CA GLY A 309 9.98 27.20 -23.43
C GLY A 309 9.08 26.42 -24.39
N PRO A 310 9.33 26.48 -25.70
CA PRO A 310 8.53 25.78 -26.72
C PRO A 310 8.50 24.26 -26.50
N PRO A 311 7.43 23.55 -26.93
CA PRO A 311 7.36 22.10 -26.82
C PRO A 311 8.52 21.44 -27.56
N GLY A 312 9.04 20.31 -27.05
CA GLY A 312 10.17 19.61 -27.65
C GLY A 312 11.57 20.05 -27.20
N CYS A 313 11.71 21.13 -26.42
CA CYS A 313 13.03 21.58 -25.91
C CYS A 313 13.52 20.86 -24.64
N SER A 314 13.31 19.55 -24.52
CA SER A 314 13.88 18.69 -23.45
C SER A 314 13.70 19.14 -21.99
N LYS A 315 12.74 20.03 -21.67
CA LYS A 315 12.51 20.53 -20.29
C LYS A 315 12.26 19.40 -19.28
N THR A 316 11.40 18.46 -19.64
CA THR A 316 11.09 17.28 -18.80
C THR A 316 12.30 16.36 -18.65
N MET A 317 13.15 16.25 -19.68
CA MET A 317 14.37 15.46 -19.63
C MET A 317 15.44 16.12 -18.75
N LEU A 318 15.59 17.44 -18.82
CA LEU A 318 16.47 18.22 -17.94
C LEU A 318 16.07 18.04 -16.47
N ALA A 319 14.78 18.12 -16.15
CA ALA A 319 14.28 17.90 -14.79
C ALA A 319 14.59 16.48 -14.27
N ARG A 320 14.48 15.46 -15.14
CA ARG A 320 14.84 14.07 -14.83
C ARG A 320 16.35 13.91 -14.59
N ALA A 321 17.19 14.51 -15.43
CA ALA A 321 18.64 14.43 -15.29
C ALA A 321 19.14 15.08 -13.99
N VAL A 322 18.62 16.27 -13.64
CA VAL A 322 18.95 16.93 -12.36
C VAL A 322 18.61 16.04 -11.17
N ALA A 323 17.42 15.41 -11.20
CA ALA A 323 16.96 14.57 -10.10
C ALA A 323 17.80 13.28 -9.96
N SER A 324 18.17 12.66 -11.09
CA SER A 324 19.06 11.49 -11.13
C SER A 324 20.43 11.78 -10.51
N GLU A 325 21.06 12.88 -10.95
CA GLU A 325 22.43 13.26 -10.58
C GLU A 325 22.52 13.72 -9.12
N SER A 326 21.49 14.44 -8.66
CA SER A 326 21.37 14.84 -7.26
C SER A 326 20.86 13.71 -6.35
N LYS A 327 20.56 12.52 -6.91
CA LYS A 327 19.94 11.37 -6.21
C LYS A 327 18.69 11.78 -5.42
N LEU A 328 17.90 12.68 -5.99
CA LEU A 328 16.67 13.19 -5.38
C LEU A 328 15.49 12.31 -5.79
N ASN A 329 14.52 12.21 -4.89
CA ASN A 329 13.23 11.58 -5.18
C ASN A 329 12.50 12.40 -6.26
N PHE A 330 12.30 11.83 -7.45
CA PHE A 330 11.65 12.52 -8.56
C PHE A 330 10.15 12.22 -8.57
N LEU A 331 9.34 13.24 -8.31
CA LEU A 331 7.89 13.16 -8.35
C LEU A 331 7.38 13.93 -9.58
N SER A 332 7.04 13.19 -10.65
CA SER A 332 6.41 13.81 -11.82
C SER A 332 4.90 13.83 -11.66
N VAL A 333 4.30 15.00 -11.81
CA VAL A 333 2.84 15.16 -11.83
C VAL A 333 2.47 15.97 -13.07
N LYS A 334 1.63 15.42 -13.94
CA LYS A 334 1.16 16.19 -15.10
C LYS A 334 -0.05 17.02 -14.69
N GLY A 335 -0.10 18.29 -15.11
CA GLY A 335 -1.24 19.18 -14.84
C GLY A 335 -2.61 18.56 -15.15
N PRO A 336 -2.80 17.94 -16.33
CA PRO A 336 -4.05 17.25 -16.63
C PRO A 336 -4.39 16.08 -15.68
N GLU A 337 -3.39 15.39 -15.13
CA GLU A 337 -3.57 14.30 -14.15
C GLU A 337 -4.00 14.83 -12.77
N LEU A 338 -3.71 16.10 -12.46
CA LEU A 338 -4.18 16.77 -11.24
C LEU A 338 -5.65 17.16 -11.32
N PHE A 339 -6.11 17.58 -12.51
CA PHE A 339 -7.49 18.01 -12.73
C PHE A 339 -8.42 16.84 -13.08
N SER A 340 -7.92 15.78 -13.73
CA SER A 340 -8.77 14.67 -14.19
C SER A 340 -9.07 13.63 -13.11
N LYS A 341 -8.23 13.51 -12.07
CA LYS A 341 -8.46 12.52 -11.02
C LYS A 341 -9.44 12.97 -9.95
N TRP A 342 -9.58 14.27 -9.63
CA TRP A 342 -10.40 14.72 -8.49
C TRP A 342 -10.89 16.17 -8.65
N VAL A 343 -12.19 16.34 -8.89
CA VAL A 343 -12.86 17.64 -8.68
C VAL A 343 -13.22 17.71 -7.19
N GLY A 344 -12.29 18.20 -6.35
CA GLY A 344 -12.58 18.54 -4.94
C GLY A 344 -11.47 18.29 -3.92
N GLU A 345 -10.52 17.38 -4.18
CA GLU A 345 -9.53 16.94 -3.17
C GLU A 345 -8.06 17.17 -3.55
N SER A 346 -7.79 17.98 -4.57
CA SER A 346 -6.43 18.23 -5.08
C SER A 346 -5.45 18.71 -3.98
N GLU A 347 -5.94 19.44 -2.97
CA GLU A 347 -5.08 20.03 -1.93
C GLU A 347 -4.62 19.00 -0.87
N LYS A 348 -5.47 18.04 -0.47
CA LYS A 348 -5.14 17.07 0.59
C LYS A 348 -4.21 15.96 0.09
N ALA A 349 -4.43 15.46 -1.12
CA ALA A 349 -3.57 14.45 -1.73
C ALA A 349 -2.17 15.02 -2.07
N GLU A 350 -2.10 16.29 -2.49
CA GLU A 350 -0.82 16.99 -2.66
C GLU A 350 -0.11 17.20 -1.32
N LEU A 351 -0.83 17.60 -0.26
CA LEU A 351 -0.26 17.74 1.08
C LEU A 351 0.30 16.41 1.60
N ALA A 352 -0.44 15.31 1.45
CA ALA A 352 -0.02 13.98 1.89
C ALA A 352 1.25 13.52 1.15
N ARG A 353 1.29 13.69 -0.18
CA ARG A 353 2.49 13.37 -0.99
C ARG A 353 3.68 14.26 -0.65
N CYS A 354 3.45 15.55 -0.43
CA CYS A 354 4.51 16.47 -0.03
C CYS A 354 5.08 16.11 1.35
N THR A 355 4.20 15.74 2.30
CA THR A 355 4.59 15.30 3.65
C THR A 355 5.40 14.00 3.62
N LEU A 356 4.97 13.02 2.83
CA LEU A 356 5.72 11.77 2.60
C LEU A 356 7.08 12.02 1.94
N CYS A 357 7.14 12.96 0.98
CA CYS A 357 8.40 13.31 0.31
C CYS A 357 9.38 14.03 1.25
N LEU A 358 8.88 14.89 2.13
CA LEU A 358 9.68 15.52 3.19
C LEU A 358 10.23 14.48 4.16
N ALA A 359 9.43 13.47 4.53
CA ALA A 359 9.86 12.37 5.39
C ALA A 359 10.89 11.44 4.73
N ALA A 360 10.80 11.23 3.42
CA ALA A 360 11.71 10.38 2.64
C ALA A 360 12.96 11.10 2.12
N SER A 361 13.09 12.42 2.35
CA SER A 361 14.22 13.20 1.87
C SER A 361 15.43 13.07 2.81
N PRO A 362 16.65 12.82 2.28
CA PRO A 362 17.88 12.78 3.09
C PRO A 362 18.20 14.13 3.78
N VAL A 363 17.53 15.21 3.37
CA VAL A 363 17.74 16.56 3.91
C VAL A 363 17.05 16.77 5.27
N ALA A 364 16.06 15.94 5.64
CA ALA A 364 15.32 16.08 6.90
C ALA A 364 16.20 15.88 8.15
N GLY A 365 17.26 15.06 8.05
CA GLY A 365 18.18 14.81 9.16
C GLY A 365 19.07 15.99 9.56
N LEU A 366 19.21 17.00 8.71
CA LEU A 366 20.05 18.18 8.99
C LEU A 366 19.30 19.29 9.75
N GLN A 367 17.97 19.40 9.60
CA GLN A 367 17.19 20.40 10.35
C GLN A 367 16.86 19.96 11.79
N GLN A 368 16.79 18.66 12.09
CA GLN A 368 16.50 18.17 13.45
C GLN A 368 17.70 18.19 14.41
N ARG A 369 18.93 18.40 13.91
CA ARG A 369 20.15 18.46 14.75
C ARG A 369 20.53 19.86 15.24
N LEU A 370 19.77 20.89 14.87
CA LEU A 370 20.04 22.30 15.19
C LEU A 370 18.78 23.04 15.69
N GLY A 371 17.93 22.34 16.46
CA GLY A 371 16.85 22.93 17.25
C GLY A 371 17.23 23.01 18.72
#